data_AF-A0A1C5P1X3-F1
#
_entry.id   AF-A0A1C5P1X3-F1
#
_cell.length_a   1.000
_cell.length_b   1.000
_cell.length_c   1.000
_cell.angle_alpha   90.00
_cell.angle_beta   90.00
_cell.angle_gamma   90.00
#
_symmetry.space_group_name_H-M   'P 1'
#
loop_
_entity.id
_entity.type
_entity.pdbx_description
1 polymer ?
#
loop_
_entity_poly.entity_id
_entity_poly.type
_entity_poly.pdbx_seq_one_letter_code
_entity_poly.pdbx_strand_id
1 'polypeptide(L)'
;MKQKILKRLSIGVLAAFCTVSCFSITTVKASSLMEKVEERTDEETDATSATDTSSPRTRANHLNFGTVQINKLANNQCNVLGVVQAFHDCDKLYLDMSLEQKSGGSYSSYKVWNFTGLNTSLLSKSINVLVPKNHYYRLKGYHAAQDGGTKESTTTLTKGVWIGD
;
A
#
# COMPACT_ATOMS: atom_id res chain seq x y z
N MET A 1 17.19 -88.59 -39.88
CA MET A 1 18.12 -88.34 -38.76
C MET A 1 17.52 -87.22 -37.91
N LYS A 2 17.29 -87.46 -36.60
CA LYS A 2 16.66 -86.52 -35.66
C LYS A 2 17.66 -85.41 -35.26
N GLN A 3 17.18 -84.17 -35.05
CA GLN A 3 17.55 -83.25 -33.95
C GLN A 3 16.80 -81.90 -34.13
N LYS A 4 15.76 -81.62 -33.32
CA LYS A 4 15.73 -80.82 -32.06
C LYS A 4 15.71 -79.29 -32.25
N ILE A 5 14.50 -78.75 -32.09
CA ILE A 5 14.06 -77.47 -31.48
C ILE A 5 15.18 -76.60 -30.91
N LEU A 6 15.22 -75.29 -31.24
CA LEU A 6 15.42 -74.23 -30.25
C LEU A 6 14.91 -72.86 -30.72
N LYS A 7 14.11 -72.24 -29.85
CA LYS A 7 13.42 -70.96 -29.94
C LYS A 7 14.38 -69.78 -30.09
N ARG A 8 14.01 -68.77 -30.91
CA ARG A 8 14.29 -67.33 -30.74
C ARG A 8 13.47 -66.54 -31.77
N LEU A 9 12.18 -66.42 -31.51
CA LEU A 9 11.34 -65.44 -32.20
C LEU A 9 11.60 -64.09 -31.51
N SER A 10 12.63 -63.37 -31.96
CA SER A 10 12.94 -62.02 -31.50
C SER A 10 11.93 -61.06 -32.10
N ILE A 11 10.85 -60.86 -31.35
CA ILE A 11 10.02 -59.66 -31.17
C ILE A 11 10.50 -58.48 -32.04
N GLY A 12 10.10 -58.52 -33.31
CA GLY A 12 9.81 -57.33 -34.08
C GLY A 12 8.29 -57.17 -34.04
N VAL A 13 7.82 -55.92 -34.00
CA VAL A 13 6.44 -55.45 -33.83
C VAL A 13 6.14 -54.99 -32.40
N LEU A 14 5.67 -53.74 -32.34
CA LEU A 14 5.09 -53.01 -31.20
C LEU A 14 6.01 -52.08 -30.39
N ALA A 15 6.56 -51.07 -31.07
CA ALA A 15 6.87 -49.78 -30.43
C ALA A 15 6.69 -48.63 -31.43
N ALA A 16 5.51 -48.60 -32.09
CA ALA A 16 5.02 -47.44 -32.83
C ALA A 16 3.85 -46.86 -32.03
N PHE A 17 4.13 -46.23 -30.89
CA PHE A 17 3.11 -45.49 -30.15
C PHE A 17 3.74 -44.38 -29.31
N CYS A 18 3.27 -43.16 -29.57
CA CYS A 18 3.33 -42.01 -28.68
C CYS A 18 4.70 -41.44 -28.30
N THR A 19 5.25 -40.60 -29.17
CA THR A 19 5.93 -39.38 -28.72
C THR A 19 5.15 -38.16 -29.20
N VAL A 20 3.89 -38.06 -28.74
CA VAL A 20 3.21 -36.76 -28.67
C VAL A 20 3.98 -35.97 -27.62
N SER A 21 4.79 -35.03 -28.10
CA SER A 21 5.43 -34.00 -27.31
C SER A 21 4.39 -33.35 -26.39
N CYS A 22 4.48 -33.64 -25.10
CA CYS A 22 3.75 -32.96 -24.04
C CYS A 22 4.22 -31.50 -23.97
N PHE A 23 3.77 -30.67 -24.90
CA PHE A 23 3.67 -29.25 -24.61
C PHE A 23 2.51 -29.10 -23.64
N SER A 24 2.83 -28.92 -22.36
CA SER A 24 1.88 -28.43 -21.38
C SER A 24 1.40 -27.08 -21.88
N ILE A 25 0.25 -27.05 -22.55
CA ILE A 25 -0.48 -25.83 -22.81
C ILE A 25 -0.99 -25.39 -21.45
N THR A 26 -0.16 -24.68 -20.69
CA THR A 26 -0.66 -23.91 -19.56
C THR A 26 -1.66 -22.95 -20.18
N THR A 27 -2.94 -23.13 -19.87
CA THR A 27 -3.93 -22.10 -20.10
C THR A 27 -3.53 -20.92 -19.21
N VAL A 28 -2.72 -20.03 -19.77
CA VAL A 28 -2.61 -18.68 -19.23
C VAL A 28 -4.01 -18.11 -19.36
N LYS A 29 -4.71 -17.97 -18.23
CA LYS A 29 -5.81 -17.02 -18.18
C LYS A 29 -5.17 -15.68 -18.49
N ALA A 30 -5.34 -15.22 -19.72
CA ALA A 30 -5.35 -13.80 -19.96
C ALA A 30 -6.52 -13.27 -19.13
N SER A 31 -6.21 -12.83 -17.89
CA SER A 31 -7.07 -11.83 -17.27
C SER A 31 -7.03 -10.70 -18.27
N SER A 32 -8.12 -10.48 -18.98
CA SER A 32 -8.31 -9.19 -19.62
C SER A 32 -8.01 -8.16 -18.53
N LEU A 33 -7.08 -7.26 -18.83
CA LEU A 33 -6.86 -6.05 -18.05
C LEU A 33 -8.13 -5.20 -18.23
N MET A 34 -9.26 -5.66 -17.69
CA MET A 34 -10.30 -4.74 -17.32
C MET A 34 -9.68 -3.98 -16.15
N GLU A 35 -9.09 -2.83 -16.47
CA GLU A 35 -8.82 -1.78 -15.49
C GLU A 35 -10.09 -1.67 -14.65
N LYS A 36 -10.05 -2.25 -13.45
CA LYS A 36 -11.20 -2.22 -12.56
C LYS A 36 -11.31 -0.76 -12.16
N VAL A 37 -12.22 -0.05 -12.85
CA VAL A 37 -12.50 1.35 -12.59
C VAL A 37 -12.78 1.47 -11.11
N GLU A 38 -11.95 2.25 -10.42
CA GLU A 38 -12.10 2.43 -8.99
C GLU A 38 -13.39 3.20 -8.73
N GLU A 39 -14.39 2.49 -8.23
CA GLU A 39 -15.64 3.12 -7.85
C GLU A 39 -15.42 4.00 -6.62
N ARG A 40 -15.98 5.21 -6.70
CA ARG A 40 -15.99 6.16 -5.59
C ARG A 40 -17.02 5.72 -4.54
N THR A 41 -16.62 5.76 -3.29
CA THR A 41 -17.47 5.62 -2.09
C THR A 41 -17.35 6.87 -1.24
N ASP A 42 -17.98 6.88 -0.06
CA ASP A 42 -17.93 8.01 0.88
C ASP A 42 -16.51 8.26 1.46
N GLU A 43 -15.60 7.31 1.29
CA GLU A 43 -14.19 7.40 1.70
C GLU A 43 -13.36 8.31 0.78
N GLU A 44 -13.88 8.70 -0.37
CA GLU A 44 -13.20 9.55 -1.36
C GLU A 44 -13.81 10.95 -1.48
N THR A 45 -13.08 11.85 -2.12
CA THR A 45 -13.53 13.20 -2.48
C THR A 45 -13.34 13.47 -3.98
N ASP A 46 -14.09 14.44 -4.51
CA ASP A 46 -13.88 15.07 -5.82
C ASP A 46 -12.82 16.19 -5.79
N ALA A 47 -12.44 16.66 -4.60
CA ALA A 47 -11.42 17.69 -4.47
C ALA A 47 -10.03 17.16 -4.83
N THR A 48 -9.14 18.06 -5.23
CA THR A 48 -7.72 17.76 -5.49
C THR A 48 -6.89 17.66 -4.21
N SER A 49 -7.51 17.77 -3.04
CA SER A 49 -6.85 17.73 -1.75
C SER A 49 -7.79 17.24 -0.66
N ALA A 50 -7.24 16.63 0.37
CA ALA A 50 -7.95 16.27 1.58
C ALA A 50 -7.06 16.46 2.80
N THR A 51 -7.65 16.93 3.89
CA THR A 51 -6.97 17.18 5.17
C THR A 51 -7.80 16.54 6.29
N ASP A 52 -7.12 15.95 7.26
CA ASP A 52 -7.73 15.51 8.50
C ASP A 52 -6.89 15.98 9.70
N THR A 53 -7.55 16.44 10.74
CA THR A 53 -6.94 16.95 11.97
C THR A 53 -7.67 16.39 13.17
N SER A 54 -6.90 15.89 14.13
CA SER A 54 -7.44 15.25 15.32
C SER A 54 -6.65 15.65 16.55
N SER A 55 -7.33 15.68 17.69
CA SER A 55 -6.74 15.87 19.01
C SER A 55 -6.97 14.61 19.85
N PRO A 56 -6.18 14.36 20.92
CA PRO A 56 -6.41 13.26 21.83
C PRO A 56 -7.85 13.24 22.38
N ARG A 57 -8.43 12.04 22.51
CA ARG A 57 -9.82 11.85 22.99
C ARG A 57 -10.03 12.19 24.46
N THR A 58 -8.98 12.15 25.25
CA THR A 58 -8.96 12.51 26.67
C THR A 58 -8.21 13.83 26.85
N ARG A 59 -8.43 14.52 27.97
CA ARG A 59 -7.67 15.72 28.31
C ARG A 59 -6.16 15.40 28.25
N ALA A 60 -5.49 16.02 27.29
CA ALA A 60 -4.06 15.84 27.03
C ALA A 60 -3.25 16.94 27.70
N ASN A 61 -2.05 16.60 28.16
CA ASN A 61 -1.10 17.51 28.78
C ASN A 61 0.07 17.86 27.85
N HIS A 62 0.38 17.01 26.87
CA HIS A 62 1.54 17.13 26.00
C HIS A 62 1.11 17.33 24.54
N LEU A 63 0.28 16.44 23.99
CA LEU A 63 -0.15 16.51 22.60
C LEU A 63 -1.36 17.44 22.42
N ASN A 64 -1.23 18.46 21.57
CA ASN A 64 -2.32 19.37 21.23
C ASN A 64 -3.16 18.80 20.09
N PHE A 65 -2.54 18.61 18.92
CA PHE A 65 -3.21 18.01 17.75
C PHE A 65 -2.20 17.38 16.79
N GLY A 66 -2.73 16.54 15.91
CA GLY A 66 -2.04 16.03 14.74
C GLY A 66 -2.85 16.31 13.47
N THR A 67 -2.16 16.57 12.37
CA THR A 67 -2.76 16.84 11.06
C THR A 67 -2.06 16.04 9.98
N VAL A 68 -2.83 15.53 9.03
CA VAL A 68 -2.32 15.01 7.76
C VAL A 68 -3.05 15.66 6.60
N GLN A 69 -2.34 15.86 5.49
CA GLN A 69 -2.92 16.39 4.27
C GLN A 69 -2.31 15.68 3.06
N ILE A 70 -3.14 15.43 2.06
CA ILE A 70 -2.74 14.99 0.73
C ILE A 70 -3.21 16.00 -0.31
N ASN A 71 -2.33 16.37 -1.24
CA ASN A 71 -2.63 17.26 -2.36
C ASN A 71 -2.20 16.61 -3.68
N LYS A 72 -3.09 16.56 -4.66
CA LYS A 72 -2.76 16.21 -6.04
C LYS A 72 -1.83 17.27 -6.62
N LEU A 73 -0.76 16.81 -7.27
CA LEU A 73 0.14 17.62 -8.08
C LEU A 73 0.06 17.18 -9.55
N ALA A 74 0.74 17.91 -10.43
CA ALA A 74 0.92 17.50 -11.82
C ALA A 74 1.82 16.26 -11.93
N ASN A 75 1.86 15.63 -13.11
CA ASN A 75 2.78 14.54 -13.43
C ASN A 75 2.71 13.36 -12.44
N ASN A 76 1.48 12.92 -12.12
CA ASN A 76 1.21 11.77 -11.25
C ASN A 76 1.96 11.80 -9.92
N GLN A 77 2.04 13.00 -9.35
CA GLN A 77 2.58 13.23 -8.03
C GLN A 77 1.47 13.63 -7.07
N CYS A 78 1.70 13.34 -5.80
CA CYS A 78 0.97 13.97 -4.70
C CYS A 78 1.97 14.54 -3.69
N ASN A 79 1.59 15.62 -3.03
CA ASN A 79 2.25 16.06 -1.82
C ASN A 79 1.55 15.44 -0.62
N VAL A 80 2.31 14.87 0.30
CA VAL A 80 1.83 14.42 1.61
C VAL A 80 2.46 15.27 2.69
N LEU A 81 1.64 15.74 3.64
CA LEU A 81 2.05 16.53 4.78
C LEU A 81 1.59 15.84 6.06
N GLY A 82 2.45 15.81 7.06
CA GLY A 82 2.10 15.42 8.43
C GLY A 82 2.64 16.44 9.42
N VAL A 83 1.83 16.73 10.44
CA VAL A 83 2.15 17.69 11.51
C VAL A 83 1.78 17.10 12.85
N VAL A 84 2.69 17.20 13.81
CA VAL A 84 2.46 16.94 15.24
C VAL A 84 2.73 18.23 15.98
N GLN A 85 1.71 18.73 16.68
CA GLN A 85 1.81 19.93 17.50
C GLN A 85 1.59 19.56 18.97
N ALA A 86 2.55 19.88 19.83
CA ALA A 86 2.44 19.78 21.28
C ALA A 86 2.08 21.14 21.92
N PHE A 87 1.64 21.13 23.17
CA PHE A 87 1.38 22.35 23.95
C PHE A 87 2.66 23.06 24.40
N HIS A 88 3.75 22.30 24.55
CA HIS A 88 5.08 22.75 24.96
C HIS A 88 6.15 21.82 24.37
N ASP A 89 7.43 22.16 24.53
CA ASP A 89 8.52 21.31 24.05
C ASP A 89 8.54 19.98 24.80
N CYS A 90 8.44 18.88 24.06
CA CYS A 90 8.43 17.53 24.60
C CYS A 90 9.76 16.82 24.32
N ASP A 91 10.14 15.85 25.16
CA ASP A 91 11.32 15.01 24.93
C ASP A 91 11.35 14.45 23.51
N LYS A 92 10.20 13.92 23.06
CA LYS A 92 10.04 13.32 21.73
C LYS A 92 8.66 13.60 21.12
N LEU A 93 8.65 13.97 19.85
CA LEU A 93 7.46 13.93 19.00
C LEU A 93 7.60 12.81 17.96
N TYR A 94 6.52 12.09 17.69
CA TYR A 94 6.47 10.99 16.73
C TYR A 94 5.43 11.28 15.65
N LEU A 95 5.85 11.17 14.40
CA LEU A 95 5.00 11.27 13.22
C LEU A 95 5.20 10.04 12.36
N ASP A 96 4.20 9.18 12.32
CA ASP A 96 4.17 8.04 11.40
C ASP A 96 3.09 8.28 10.36
N MET A 97 3.46 8.19 9.08
CA MET A 97 2.57 8.44 7.95
C MET A 97 2.52 7.21 7.04
N SER A 98 1.33 6.81 6.63
CA SER A 98 1.12 5.78 5.61
C SER A 98 0.27 6.35 4.47
N LEU A 99 0.89 6.51 3.31
CA LEU A 99 0.18 6.76 2.06
C LEU A 99 -0.44 5.43 1.62
N GLU A 100 -1.76 5.39 1.53
CA GLU A 100 -2.51 4.22 1.11
C GLU A 100 -3.05 4.43 -0.30
N GLN A 101 -3.02 3.37 -1.11
CA GLN A 101 -3.56 3.33 -2.46
C GLN A 101 -4.78 2.41 -2.46
N LYS A 102 -5.88 2.86 -3.06
CA LYS A 102 -7.03 2.00 -3.35
C LYS A 102 -6.65 1.06 -4.49
N SER A 103 -7.02 -0.20 -4.37
CA SER A 103 -6.94 -1.18 -5.45
C SER A 103 -7.99 -2.24 -5.21
N GLY A 104 -8.74 -2.60 -6.24
CA GLY A 104 -9.76 -3.62 -6.12
C GLY A 104 -10.93 -3.27 -5.19
N GLY A 105 -11.08 -2.00 -4.78
CA GLY A 105 -12.12 -1.54 -3.86
C GLY A 105 -11.67 -1.42 -2.40
N SER A 106 -10.39 -1.66 -2.10
CA SER A 106 -9.86 -1.55 -0.74
C SER A 106 -8.54 -0.80 -0.72
N TYR A 107 -8.28 -0.08 0.37
CA TYR A 107 -7.00 0.61 0.58
C TYR A 107 -5.95 -0.32 1.15
N SER A 108 -4.72 -0.18 0.66
CA SER A 108 -3.54 -0.85 1.20
C SER A 108 -2.36 0.12 1.26
N SER A 109 -1.42 -0.13 2.17
CA SER A 109 -0.25 0.75 2.32
C SER A 109 0.62 0.71 1.07
N TYR A 110 0.86 1.87 0.47
CA TYR A 110 1.77 2.06 -0.66
C TYR A 110 3.15 2.49 -0.19
N LYS A 111 3.22 3.45 0.74
CA LYS A 111 4.48 3.95 1.29
C LYS A 111 4.31 4.44 2.72
N VAL A 112 5.32 4.16 3.55
CA VAL A 112 5.33 4.51 4.97
C VAL A 112 6.56 5.34 5.32
N TRP A 113 6.40 6.30 6.22
CA TRP A 113 7.48 7.07 6.81
C TRP A 113 7.29 7.17 8.32
N ASN A 114 8.39 7.17 9.06
CA ASN A 114 8.40 7.37 10.50
C ASN A 114 9.42 8.45 10.82
N PHE A 115 9.02 9.45 11.60
CA PHE A 115 9.87 10.57 11.99
C PHE A 115 9.82 10.79 13.49
N THR A 116 10.94 11.21 14.05
CA THR A 116 11.03 11.60 15.45
C THR A 116 11.66 12.98 15.55
N GLY A 117 10.99 13.90 16.22
CA GLY A 117 11.53 15.17 16.68
C GLY A 117 11.99 15.03 18.13
N LEU A 118 13.08 15.69 18.51
CA LEU A 118 13.60 15.69 19.88
C LEU A 118 13.54 17.11 20.44
N ASN A 119 13.16 17.26 21.72
CA ASN A 119 13.14 18.53 22.43
C ASN A 119 12.48 19.66 21.63
N THR A 120 11.26 19.42 21.14
CA THR A 120 10.52 20.35 20.28
C THR A 120 9.03 20.23 20.53
N SER A 121 8.30 21.32 20.29
CA SER A 121 6.83 21.39 20.32
C SER A 121 6.19 21.19 18.95
N LEU A 122 6.98 21.18 17.86
CA LEU A 122 6.50 21.00 16.50
C LEU A 122 7.37 20.01 15.72
N LEU A 123 6.70 19.05 15.07
CA LEU A 123 7.29 18.18 14.05
C LEU A 123 6.42 18.25 12.79
N SER A 124 6.97 18.73 11.68
CA SER A 124 6.28 18.82 10.39
C SER A 124 7.13 18.22 9.28
N LYS A 125 6.50 17.46 8.38
CA LYS A 125 7.14 16.84 7.22
C LYS A 125 6.23 16.93 6.00
N SER A 126 6.78 17.45 4.91
CA SER A 126 6.13 17.52 3.60
C SER A 126 6.98 16.78 2.57
N ILE A 127 6.37 15.91 1.78
CA ILE A 127 7.05 15.00 0.85
C ILE A 127 6.26 14.94 -0.46
N ASN A 128 6.92 15.17 -1.59
CA ASN A 128 6.36 14.88 -2.90
C ASN A 128 6.61 13.41 -3.25
N VAL A 129 5.58 12.72 -3.70
CA VAL A 129 5.60 11.28 -3.98
C VAL A 129 5.11 11.07 -5.39
N LEU A 130 5.93 10.40 -6.21
CA LEU A 130 5.50 9.88 -7.50
C LEU A 130 4.69 8.61 -7.27
N VAL A 131 3.51 8.53 -7.86
CA VAL A 131 2.59 7.40 -7.69
C VAL A 131 2.05 6.90 -9.03
N PRO A 132 1.60 5.64 -9.13
CA PRO A 132 0.81 5.18 -10.26
C PRO A 132 -0.42 6.05 -10.49
N LYS A 133 -0.67 6.40 -11.76
CA LYS A 133 -1.87 7.14 -12.19
C LYS A 133 -3.14 6.31 -11.99
N ASN A 134 -4.28 6.98 -12.03
CA ASN A 134 -5.63 6.41 -12.06
C ASN A 134 -5.98 5.58 -10.82
N HIS A 135 -5.57 6.06 -9.65
CA HIS A 135 -5.97 5.47 -8.37
C HIS A 135 -6.31 6.58 -7.37
N TYR A 136 -7.17 6.22 -6.41
CA TYR A 136 -7.36 7.02 -5.21
C TYR A 136 -6.25 6.76 -4.19
N TYR A 137 -5.75 7.84 -3.60
CA TYR A 137 -4.77 7.80 -2.52
C TYR A 137 -5.27 8.55 -1.31
N ARG A 138 -5.05 8.01 -0.12
CA ARG A 138 -5.34 8.68 1.15
C ARG A 138 -4.15 8.60 2.09
N LEU A 139 -4.09 9.49 3.05
CA LEU A 139 -3.00 9.56 4.01
C LEU A 139 -3.50 9.26 5.41
N LYS A 140 -2.91 8.25 6.03
CA LYS A 140 -3.09 7.93 7.44
C LYS A 140 -1.95 8.50 8.25
N GLY A 141 -2.25 9.11 9.40
CA GLY A 141 -1.26 9.64 10.33
C GLY A 141 -1.41 9.06 11.73
N TYR A 142 -0.30 8.75 12.37
CA TYR A 142 -0.19 8.57 13.82
C TYR A 142 0.71 9.68 14.38
N HIS A 143 0.20 10.34 15.41
CA HIS A 143 0.80 11.53 15.99
C HIS A 143 0.95 11.30 17.47
N ALA A 144 2.15 11.49 18.02
CA ALA A 144 2.36 11.36 19.45
C ALA A 144 3.36 12.37 20.01
N ALA A 145 3.11 12.79 21.24
CA ALA A 145 4.04 13.55 22.06
C ALA A 145 4.41 12.71 23.29
N GLN A 146 5.69 12.64 23.62
CA GLN A 146 6.19 12.00 24.83
C GLN A 146 7.06 12.96 25.60
N ASP A 147 6.78 13.10 26.89
CA ASP A 147 7.48 13.99 27.80
C ASP A 147 7.37 13.44 29.23
N GLY A 148 8.46 13.51 30.00
CA GLY A 148 8.47 13.05 31.40
C GLY A 148 8.08 11.57 31.58
N GLY A 149 8.22 10.75 30.54
CA GLY A 149 7.84 9.34 30.53
C GLY A 149 6.36 9.05 30.18
N THR A 150 5.51 10.06 30.03
CA THR A 150 4.12 9.91 29.57
C THR A 150 4.06 10.13 28.05
N LYS A 151 3.34 9.26 27.33
CA LYS A 151 3.10 9.37 25.89
C LYS A 151 1.62 9.54 25.59
N GLU A 152 1.28 10.55 24.83
CA GLU A 152 -0.06 10.86 24.36
C GLU A 152 -0.11 10.78 22.84
N SER A 153 -1.22 10.30 22.29
CA SER A 153 -1.33 10.11 20.83
C SER A 153 -2.73 10.28 20.29
N THR A 154 -2.79 10.59 19.00
CA THR A 154 -4.02 10.54 18.18
C THR A 154 -3.70 10.02 16.78
N THR A 155 -4.74 9.76 15.99
CA THR A 155 -4.63 9.31 14.61
C THR A 155 -5.53 10.13 13.70
N THR A 156 -5.13 10.25 12.45
CA THR A 156 -5.87 10.93 11.39
C THR A 156 -5.96 10.06 10.14
N LEU A 157 -6.98 10.28 9.32
CA LEU A 157 -7.18 9.64 8.03
C LEU A 157 -7.89 10.59 7.06
N THR A 158 -7.22 10.97 5.97
CA THR A 158 -7.86 11.78 4.95
C THR A 158 -8.90 10.98 4.15
N LYS A 159 -9.80 11.68 3.47
CA LYS A 159 -10.47 11.09 2.30
C LYS A 159 -9.47 10.77 1.20
N GLY A 160 -9.81 9.82 0.34
CA GLY A 160 -9.07 9.48 -0.86
C GLY A 160 -9.18 10.55 -1.94
N VAL A 161 -8.04 10.95 -2.50
CA VAL A 161 -7.90 11.90 -3.60
C VAL A 161 -7.48 11.16 -4.86
N TRP A 162 -8.18 11.41 -5.97
CA TRP A 162 -7.86 10.82 -7.27
C TRP A 162 -6.56 11.39 -7.85
N ILE A 163 -5.55 10.55 -8.06
CA ILE A 163 -4.30 10.92 -8.73
C ILE A 163 -4.26 10.25 -10.10
N GLY A 164 -4.91 10.88 -11.07
CA GLY A 164 -4.94 10.47 -12.47
C GLY A 164 -5.18 11.67 -13.38
N ASP A 165 -5.28 11.42 -14.68
CA ASP A 165 -5.63 12.42 -15.68
C ASP A 165 -7.14 12.42 -15.98
#